data_AF-X7Z4Z8-F1
#
_entry.id   AF-X7Z4Z8-F1
#
_cell.length_a   1.000
_cell.length_b   1.000
_cell.length_c   1.000
_cell.angle_alpha   90.00
_cell.angle_beta   90.00
_cell.angle_gamma   90.00
#
_symmetry.space_group_name_H-M   'P 1'
#
loop_
_entity.id
_entity.type
_entity.pdbx_description
1 polymer ?
#
loop_
_entity_poly.entity_id
_entity_poly.type
_entity_poly.pdbx_seq_one_letter_code
_entity_poly.pdbx_strand_id
1 'polypeptide(L)'
;MIHIYSIGYMAEDPDRRRFFAYLNLFLAAMLLLVVADNYLGLYIGWEGVGLASYLLIGFWYQRPSAATAAKKAFVMNRVGDIGLSLAMFLMFAQFGTLSFAGYSPLRRVPGGVC
;
A
#
# COMPACT_ATOMS: atom_id res chain seq x y z
N MET A 1 -5.59 10.37 -15.03
CA MET A 1 -5.02 9.78 -16.27
C MET A 1 -5.35 8.31 -16.45
N ILE A 2 -4.99 7.42 -15.51
CA ILE A 2 -5.27 5.96 -15.64
C ILE A 2 -6.77 5.64 -15.78
N HIS A 3 -7.67 6.36 -15.09
CA HIS A 3 -9.12 6.16 -15.20
C HIS A 3 -9.66 6.48 -16.60
N ILE A 4 -9.15 7.55 -17.22
CA ILE A 4 -9.60 7.97 -18.56
C ILE A 4 -9.10 6.97 -19.61
N TYR A 5 -7.86 6.48 -19.47
CA TYR A 5 -7.32 5.43 -20.35
C TYR A 5 -8.10 4.11 -20.23
N SER A 6 -8.48 3.72 -19.02
CA SER A 6 -9.21 2.48 -18.79
C SER A 6 -10.68 2.51 -19.25
N ILE A 7 -11.32 3.68 -19.30
CA ILE A 7 -12.63 3.85 -19.93
C ILE A 7 -12.55 3.53 -21.43
N GLY A 8 -11.50 3.98 -22.11
CA GLY A 8 -11.27 3.68 -23.52
C GLY A 8 -10.92 2.21 -23.78
N TYR A 9 -10.05 1.62 -22.96
CA TYR A 9 -9.60 0.23 -23.12
C TYR A 9 -10.69 -0.81 -22.79
N MET A 10 -11.60 -0.52 -21.85
CA MET A 10 -12.71 -1.41 -21.46
C MET A 10 -14.08 -0.99 -21.99
N ALA A 11 -14.14 -0.11 -22.99
CA ALA A 11 -15.40 0.34 -23.57
C ALA A 11 -16.24 -0.82 -24.14
N GLU A 12 -15.58 -1.90 -24.58
CA GLU A 12 -16.19 -3.06 -25.22
C GLU A 12 -16.42 -4.26 -24.27
N ASP A 13 -15.94 -4.20 -23.02
CA ASP A 13 -15.99 -5.32 -22.07
C ASP A 13 -17.14 -5.19 -21.05
N PRO A 14 -17.96 -6.25 -20.84
CA PRO A 14 -19.10 -6.21 -19.91
C PRO A 14 -18.68 -6.12 -18.43
N ASP A 15 -17.46 -6.53 -18.08
CA ASP A 15 -16.94 -6.52 -16.70
C ASP A 15 -16.30 -5.19 -16.25
N ARG A 16 -16.45 -4.10 -17.02
CA ARG A 16 -15.90 -2.75 -16.73
C ARG A 16 -16.12 -2.27 -15.29
N ARG A 17 -17.27 -2.63 -14.69
CA ARG A 17 -17.65 -2.23 -13.31
C ARG A 17 -16.70 -2.82 -12.27
N ARG A 18 -16.28 -4.07 -12.44
CA ARG A 18 -15.37 -4.76 -11.52
C ARG A 18 -13.97 -4.17 -11.59
N PHE A 19 -13.49 -3.87 -12.80
CA PHE A 19 -12.20 -3.23 -12.99
C PHE A 19 -12.17 -1.83 -12.37
N PHE A 20 -13.21 -1.02 -12.61
CA PHE A 20 -13.33 0.29 -11.98
C PHE A 20 -13.39 0.23 -10.46
N ALA A 21 -14.07 -0.78 -9.90
CA ALA A 21 -14.11 -0.99 -8.45
C ALA A 21 -12.72 -1.30 -7.88
N TYR A 22 -11.95 -2.19 -8.51
CA TYR A 22 -10.58 -2.50 -8.07
C TYR A 22 -9.64 -1.31 -8.22
N LEU A 23 -9.81 -0.52 -9.28
CA LEU A 23 -8.98 0.65 -9.53
C LEU A 23 -9.26 1.77 -8.51
N ASN A 24 -10.53 2.01 -8.17
CA ASN A 24 -10.90 2.91 -7.07
C ASN A 24 -10.39 2.40 -5.72
N LEU A 25 -10.44 1.09 -5.47
CA LEU A 25 -9.89 0.47 -4.27
C LEU A 25 -8.37 0.69 -4.18
N PHE A 26 -7.65 0.57 -5.29
CA PHE A 26 -6.21 0.84 -5.35
C PHE A 26 -5.89 2.29 -4.99
N LEU A 27 -6.64 3.25 -5.53
CA LEU A 27 -6.47 4.66 -5.17
C LEU A 27 -6.81 4.94 -3.71
N ALA A 28 -7.90 4.36 -3.19
CA ALA A 28 -8.31 4.52 -1.80
C ALA A 28 -7.26 3.98 -0.84
N ALA A 29 -6.69 2.80 -1.12
CA ALA A 29 -5.61 2.23 -0.33
C ALA A 29 -4.32 3.07 -0.39
N MET A 30 -3.97 3.59 -1.56
CA MET A 30 -2.81 4.48 -1.72
C MET A 30 -3.01 5.80 -0.96
N LEU A 31 -4.22 6.37 -0.99
CA LEU A 31 -4.55 7.57 -0.22
C LEU A 31 -4.48 7.29 1.29
N LEU A 32 -5.01 6.15 1.75
CA LEU A 32 -4.94 5.76 3.16
C LEU A 32 -3.48 5.63 3.63
N LEU A 33 -2.62 5.04 2.79
CA LEU A 33 -1.19 4.90 3.07
C LEU A 33 -0.50 6.26 3.21
N VAL A 34 -0.80 7.22 2.33
CA VAL A 34 -0.15 8.55 2.33
C VAL A 34 -0.67 9.44 3.46
N VAL A 35 -1.95 9.33 3.82
CA VAL A 35 -2.56 10.13 4.90
C VAL A 35 -2.26 9.56 6.29
N ALA A 36 -1.92 8.27 6.39
CA ALA A 36 -1.60 7.65 7.67
C ALA A 36 -0.41 8.35 8.35
N ASP A 37 -0.66 8.84 9.56
CA ASP A 37 0.32 9.48 10.45
C ASP A 37 0.95 8.52 11.46
N ASN A 38 0.53 7.25 11.43
CA ASN A 38 0.92 6.20 12.35
C ASN A 38 1.20 4.89 11.60
N TYR A 39 2.09 4.06 12.18
CA TYR A 39 2.49 2.80 11.56
C TYR A 39 1.34 1.81 11.34
N LEU A 40 0.26 1.87 12.15
CA LEU A 40 -0.90 1.00 11.98
C LEU A 40 -1.67 1.36 10.69
N GLY A 41 -1.91 2.65 10.46
CA GLY A 41 -2.53 3.15 9.23
C GLY A 41 -1.65 2.91 8.01
N LEU A 42 -0.33 3.06 8.15
CA LEU A 42 0.63 2.71 7.11
C LEU A 42 0.53 1.23 6.74
N TYR A 43 0.47 0.34 7.75
CA TYR A 43 0.35 -1.10 7.54
C TYR A 43 -0.97 -1.48 6.85
N ILE A 44 -2.10 -0.90 7.29
CA ILE A 44 -3.41 -1.14 6.67
C ILE A 44 -3.44 -0.62 5.22
N GLY A 45 -2.91 0.58 4.98
CA GLY A 45 -2.81 1.13 3.62
C GLY A 45 -1.92 0.26 2.72
N TRP A 46 -0.81 -0.23 3.25
CA TRP A 46 0.13 -1.10 2.55
C TRP A 46 -0.49 -2.44 2.15
N GLU A 47 -1.16 -3.12 3.09
CA GLU A 47 -1.92 -4.35 2.82
C GLU A 47 -3.04 -4.12 1.78
N GLY A 48 -3.73 -2.98 1.88
CA GLY A 48 -4.77 -2.58 0.94
C GLY A 48 -4.25 -2.39 -0.49
N VAL A 49 -3.07 -1.77 -0.65
CA VAL A 49 -2.42 -1.57 -1.95
C VAL A 49 -2.00 -2.91 -2.54
N GLY A 50 -1.47 -3.83 -1.71
CA GLY A 50 -1.12 -5.19 -2.11
C GLY A 50 -2.32 -6.00 -2.60
N LEU A 51 -3.43 -5.97 -1.84
CA LEU A 51 -4.68 -6.65 -2.20
C LEU A 51 -5.31 -6.08 -3.47
N ALA A 52 -5.36 -4.75 -3.60
CA ALA A 52 -5.92 -4.11 -4.79
C ALA A 52 -5.10 -4.44 -6.04
N SER A 53 -3.77 -4.45 -5.93
CA SER A 53 -2.87 -4.87 -7.03
C SER A 53 -3.11 -6.32 -7.45
N TYR A 54 -3.29 -7.22 -6.48
CA TYR A 54 -3.64 -8.62 -6.74
C TYR A 54 -4.95 -8.76 -7.52
N LEU A 55 -6.00 -8.03 -7.12
CA LEU A 55 -7.30 -8.05 -7.78
C LEU A 55 -7.26 -7.47 -9.19
N LEU A 56 -6.46 -6.43 -9.45
CA LEU A 56 -6.26 -5.89 -10.80
C LEU A 56 -5.52 -6.88 -11.71
N ILE A 57 -4.43 -7.50 -11.23
CA ILE A 57 -3.66 -8.49 -12.02
C ILE A 57 -4.50 -9.75 -12.27
N GLY A 58 -5.30 -10.15 -11.28
CA GLY A 58 -6.20 -11.30 -11.34
C GLY A 58 -7.52 -11.06 -12.07
N PHE A 59 -7.75 -9.87 -12.64
CA PHE A 59 -9.01 -9.52 -13.31
C PHE A 59 -9.38 -10.50 -14.44
N TRP A 60 -8.39 -10.96 -15.21
CA TRP A 60 -8.55 -12.02 -16.21
C TRP A 60 -8.46 -13.43 -15.59
N TYR A 61 -9.30 -13.71 -14.59
CA TYR A 61 -9.30 -15.00 -13.86
C TYR A 61 -9.53 -16.23 -14.76
N GLN A 62 -10.15 -16.04 -15.93
CA GLN A 62 -10.42 -17.09 -16.91
C GLN A 62 -9.13 -17.68 -17.52
N ARG A 63 -7.99 -16.97 -17.44
CA ARG A 63 -6.68 -17.51 -17.84
C ARG A 63 -5.98 -18.07 -16.59
N PRO A 64 -5.75 -19.40 -16.49
CA PRO A 64 -5.08 -19.98 -15.32
C PRO A 64 -3.65 -19.45 -15.12
N SER A 65 -3.00 -18.96 -16.19
CA SER A 65 -1.71 -18.27 -16.11
C SER A 65 -1.80 -16.94 -15.35
N ALA A 66 -2.86 -16.15 -15.56
CA ALA A 66 -3.06 -14.86 -14.90
C ALA A 66 -3.39 -15.03 -13.40
N ALA A 67 -4.22 -16.02 -13.05
CA ALA A 67 -4.53 -16.34 -11.66
C ALA A 67 -3.30 -16.83 -10.87
N THR A 68 -2.42 -17.60 -11.51
CA THR A 68 -1.17 -18.09 -10.89
C THR A 68 -0.13 -16.98 -10.75
N ALA A 69 -0.02 -16.10 -11.75
CA ALA A 69 0.85 -14.93 -11.70
C ALA A 69 0.42 -13.94 -10.61
N ALA A 70 -0.89 -13.68 -10.48
CA ALA A 70 -1.43 -12.86 -9.41
C ALA A 70 -1.09 -13.45 -8.04
N LYS A 71 -1.28 -14.77 -7.83
CA LYS A 71 -0.96 -15.41 -6.54
C LYS A 71 0.53 -15.30 -6.22
N LYS A 72 1.40 -15.48 -7.22
CA LYS A 72 2.85 -15.35 -7.05
C LYS A 72 3.25 -13.92 -6.67
N ALA A 73 2.62 -12.92 -7.30
CA ALA A 73 2.83 -11.51 -6.96
C ALA A 73 2.34 -11.17 -5.54
N PHE A 74 1.21 -11.72 -5.11
CA PHE A 74 0.70 -11.53 -3.74
C PHE A 74 1.62 -12.14 -2.68
N VAL A 75 2.15 -13.34 -2.94
CA VAL A 75 3.11 -13.99 -2.02
C VAL A 75 4.40 -13.17 -1.91
N MET A 76 4.90 -12.61 -3.01
CA MET A 76 6.07 -11.73 -2.96
C MET A 76 5.78 -10.42 -2.21
N ASN A 77 4.58 -9.87 -2.34
CA ASN A 77 4.16 -8.71 -1.55
C ASN A 77 4.18 -9.02 -0.05
N ARG A 78 3.70 -10.22 0.32
CA ARG A 78 3.70 -10.70 1.71
C ARG A 78 5.09 -10.87 2.31
N VAL A 79 6.08 -11.26 1.51
CA VAL A 79 7.49 -11.29 1.94
C VAL A 79 8.01 -9.87 2.20
N GLY A 80 7.60 -8.90 1.38
CA GLY A 80 7.87 -7.48 1.61
C GLY A 80 7.27 -6.97 2.93
N ASP A 81 6.04 -7.38 3.26
CA ASP A 81 5.36 -7.00 4.51
C ASP A 81 6.14 -7.48 5.74
N ILE A 82 6.75 -8.66 5.67
CA ILE A 82 7.60 -9.18 6.76
C ILE A 82 8.85 -8.29 6.94
N GLY A 83 9.48 -7.87 5.84
CA GLY A 83 10.61 -6.93 5.89
C GLY A 83 10.23 -5.57 6.46
N LEU A 84 9.06 -5.03 6.06
CA LEU A 84 8.54 -3.78 6.59
C LEU A 84 8.19 -3.90 8.08
N SER A 85 7.54 -5.00 8.48
CA SER A 85 7.19 -5.27 9.87
C SER A 85 8.42 -5.42 10.77
N LEU A 86 9.50 -6.04 10.28
CA LEU A 86 10.77 -6.15 10.99
C LEU A 86 11.45 -4.79 11.14
N ALA A 87 11.43 -3.95 10.09
CA ALA A 87 11.94 -2.59 10.16
C ALA A 87 11.15 -1.72 11.16
N MET A 88 9.81 -1.85 11.18
CA MET A 88 8.95 -1.19 12.17
C MET A 88 9.23 -1.68 13.60
N PHE A 89 9.43 -2.98 13.79
CA PHE A 89 9.74 -3.56 15.11
C PHE A 89 11.11 -3.09 15.63
N LEU A 90 12.11 -3.00 14.75
CA LEU A 90 13.42 -2.46 15.09
C LEU A 90 13.36 -0.96 15.43
N MET A 91 12.61 -0.16 14.68
CA MET A 91 12.37 1.25 15.04
C MET A 91 11.64 1.38 16.38
N PHE A 92 10.65 0.53 16.64
CA PHE A 92 9.93 0.53 17.92
C PHE A 92 10.83 0.13 19.09
N ALA A 93 11.65 -0.91 18.95
CA ALA A 93 12.59 -1.36 19.99
C ALA A 93 13.65 -0.29 20.32
N GLN A 94 14.08 0.48 19.32
CA GLN A 94 15.13 1.49 19.48
C GLN A 94 14.58 2.82 20.04
N PHE A 95 13.35 3.22 19.68
CA PHE A 95 12.82 4.56 19.96
C PHE A 95 11.56 4.60 20.83
N GLY A 96 10.85 3.47 21.00
CA GLY A 96 9.65 3.37 21.85
C GLY A 96 8.44 4.16 21.35
N THR A 97 8.50 4.77 20.17
CA THR A 97 7.42 5.59 19.59
C THR A 97 7.09 5.13 18.17
N LEU A 98 5.80 5.06 17.87
CA LEU A 98 5.24 4.75 16.55
C LEU A 98 4.79 6.02 15.79
N SER A 99 5.20 7.21 16.23
CA SER A 99 4.80 8.48 15.62
C SER A 99 5.97 9.11 14.88
N PHE A 100 5.74 9.50 13.62
CA PHE A 100 6.69 10.28 12.80
C PHE A 100 7.05 11.64 13.44
N ALA A 101 6.19 12.18 14.31
CA ALA A 101 6.41 13.46 14.99
C ALA A 101 7.48 13.42 16.11
N GLY A 102 7.91 12.23 16.54
CA GLY A 102 8.98 12.07 17.52
C GLY A 102 10.39 12.32 16.96
N TYR A 103 10.54 12.30 15.63
CA TYR A 103 11.82 12.54 14.96
C TYR A 103 12.01 14.05 14.69
N SER A 104 12.12 14.84 15.76
CA SER A 104 12.82 16.12 15.66
C SER A 104 14.21 15.93 16.30
N PRO A 105 15.29 15.71 15.53
CA PRO A 105 16.65 15.75 16.07
C PRO A 105 17.01 17.13 16.69
N LEU A 106 16.14 18.13 16.57
CA LEU A 106 16.33 19.49 17.09
C LEU A 106 15.82 19.72 18.53
N ARG A 107 15.30 18.71 19.24
CA ARG A 107 14.89 18.88 20.67
C ARG A 107 15.99 18.57 21.69
N ARG A 108 17.25 18.45 21.25
CA ARG A 108 18.42 18.48 22.12
C ARG A 108 19.32 19.68 21.76
N VAL A 109 18.87 20.88 22.12
CA VAL A 109 19.82 21.90 22.61
C VAL A 109 19.48 22.11 24.09
N PRO A 110 20.09 21.33 24.99
CA PRO A 110 20.04 21.63 26.41
C PRO A 110 21.01 22.79 26.68
N GLY A 111 20.48 23.97 26.99
CA GLY A 111 21.18 25.06 27.70
C GLY A 111 22.36 25.71 26.98
N GLY A 112 22.18 26.97 26.56
CA GLY A 112 23.26 27.84 26.08
C GLY A 112 22.82 29.30 25.98
N VAL A 113 22.75 29.94 27.15
CA VAL A 113 23.00 31.37 27.47
C VAL A 113 23.07 32.37 26.30
N CYS A 114 22.09 33.30 26.27
CA CYS A 114 22.15 34.76 26.02
C CYS A 114 20.84 35.23 25.38
#